data_AF-A0A9D9EY72-F1
#
_entry.id   AF-A0A9D9EY72-F1
#
_cell.length_a   1.000
_cell.length_b   1.000
_cell.length_c   1.000
_cell.angle_alpha   90.00
_cell.angle_beta   90.00
_cell.angle_gamma   90.00
#
_symmetry.space_group_name_H-M   'P 1'
#
loop_
_entity.id
_entity.type
_entity.pdbx_description
1 polymer ?
#
loop_
_entity_poly.entity_id
_entity_poly.type
_entity_poly.pdbx_seq_one_letter_code
_entity_poly.pdbx_strand_id
1 'polypeptide(L)'
;MLYALTINPWIIILAGAGIIFGAVGIGVLQFQFLMENMHMNFVPGEVNLEEDIAIVVAAFGVFLDNRRWLVRGRYGDNVPDHEQTFSELCQKFGVGLILMGIFIEVVDLGFLALDNFGFTLPMIRYSEVGFMFLLNLGAIFILVRLLTSVLSARKGQDLPPHT
;
A
#
# COMPACT_ATOMS: atom_id res chain seq x y z
N MET A 1 -4.15 26.28 3.14
CA MET A 1 -2.78 25.73 3.36
C MET A 1 -2.77 24.20 3.26
N LEU A 2 -3.66 23.47 3.93
CA LEU A 2 -3.77 22.00 3.83
C LEU A 2 -3.86 21.45 2.39
N TYR A 3 -4.73 22.02 1.54
CA TYR A 3 -4.83 21.64 0.12
C TYR A 3 -3.51 21.75 -0.66
N ALA A 4 -2.69 22.76 -0.35
CA ALA A 4 -1.39 22.94 -1.01
C ALA A 4 -0.40 21.83 -0.62
N LEU A 5 -0.50 21.37 0.63
CA LEU A 5 0.35 20.31 1.17
C LEU A 5 -0.05 18.95 0.58
N THR A 6 -1.34 18.63 0.55
CA THR A 6 -1.85 17.35 0.03
C THR A 6 -1.67 17.17 -1.47
N ILE A 7 -1.61 18.27 -2.24
CA ILE A 7 -1.35 18.24 -3.69
C ILE A 7 0.15 18.07 -3.97
N ASN A 8 1.03 18.40 -3.02
CA ASN A 8 2.47 18.35 -3.21
C ASN A 8 2.95 16.90 -3.43
N PRO A 9 3.63 16.60 -4.56
CA PRO A 9 4.16 15.27 -4.85
C PRO A 9 5.12 14.74 -3.76
N TRP A 10 5.81 15.62 -3.03
CA TRP A 10 6.69 15.22 -1.93
C TRP A 10 5.95 14.58 -0.76
N ILE A 11 4.71 14.98 -0.50
CA ILE A 11 3.89 14.35 0.55
C ILE A 11 3.50 12.93 0.13
N ILE A 12 3.20 12.72 -1.15
CA ILE A 12 2.95 11.37 -1.69
C ILE A 12 4.20 10.51 -1.58
N ILE A 13 5.38 11.06 -1.89
CA ILE A 13 6.65 10.34 -1.77
C ILE A 13 6.93 9.97 -0.32
N LEU A 14 6.80 10.94 0.61
CA LEU A 14 7.09 10.74 2.02
C LEU A 14 6.12 9.72 2.65
N ALA A 15 4.82 9.87 2.40
CA ALA A 15 3.81 8.92 2.87
C ALA A 15 4.05 7.52 2.28
N GLY A 16 4.25 7.42 0.96
CA GLY A 16 4.51 6.14 0.30
C GLY A 16 5.79 5.46 0.81
N ALA A 17 6.87 6.23 1.06
CA ALA A 17 8.10 5.70 1.62
C ALA A 17 7.92 5.21 3.06
N GLY A 18 7.15 5.93 3.88
CA GLY A 18 6.80 5.50 5.24
C GLY A 18 6.01 4.19 5.24
N ILE A 19 5.03 4.05 4.34
CA ILE A 19 4.24 2.82 4.19
C ILE A 19 5.13 1.66 3.74
N ILE A 20 6.01 1.87 2.74
CA ILE A 20 6.97 0.84 2.31
C ILE A 20 7.85 0.41 3.47
N PHE A 21 8.37 1.36 4.26
CA PHE A 21 9.22 1.03 5.40
C PHE A 21 8.50 0.16 6.43
N GLY A 22 7.26 0.51 6.79
CA GLY A 22 6.42 -0.31 7.68
C GLY A 22 6.13 -1.69 7.10
N ALA A 23 5.75 -1.75 5.83
CA ALA A 23 5.46 -2.99 5.11
C ALA A 23 6.69 -3.92 5.04
N VAL A 24 7.88 -3.38 4.76
CA VAL A 24 9.14 -4.13 4.80
C VAL A 24 9.44 -4.64 6.20
N GLY A 25 9.24 -3.82 7.23
CA GLY A 25 9.43 -4.23 8.63
C GLY A 25 8.58 -5.45 9.00
N ILE A 26 7.30 -5.43 8.62
CA ILE A 26 6.39 -6.57 8.86
C ILE A 26 6.75 -7.77 7.99
N GLY A 27 7.15 -7.56 6.74
CA GLY A 27 7.63 -8.63 5.88
C GLY A 27 8.87 -9.34 6.45
N VAL A 28 9.78 -8.60 7.10
CA VAL A 28 10.92 -9.20 7.81
C VAL A 28 10.45 -10.05 8.99
N LEU A 29 9.48 -9.58 9.78
CA LEU A 29 8.91 -10.36 10.89
C LEU A 29 8.24 -11.64 10.39
N GLN A 30 7.46 -11.57 9.32
CA GLN A 30 6.83 -12.73 8.68
C GLN A 30 7.87 -13.71 8.14
N PHE A 31 8.94 -13.21 7.51
CA PHE A 31 10.03 -14.04 7.01
C PHE A 31 10.78 -14.75 8.15
N GLN A 32 11.10 -14.02 9.22
CA GLN A 32 11.73 -14.59 10.42
C GLN A 32 10.83 -15.67 11.04
N PHE A 33 9.53 -15.40 11.18
CA PHE A 33 8.56 -16.36 11.68
C PHE A 33 8.58 -17.65 10.85
N LEU A 34 8.51 -17.55 9.52
CA LEU A 34 8.53 -18.71 8.63
C LEU A 34 9.85 -19.49 8.76
N MET A 35 11.00 -18.81 8.80
CA MET A 35 12.31 -19.46 8.90
C MET A 35 12.55 -20.15 10.25
N GLU A 36 12.17 -19.51 11.35
CA GLU A 36 12.44 -20.02 12.70
C GLU A 36 11.45 -21.10 13.12
N ASN A 37 10.21 -21.05 12.64
CA ASN A 37 9.14 -21.90 13.14
C ASN A 37 8.70 -23.00 12.17
N MET A 38 9.14 -23.03 10.91
CA MET A 38 8.75 -24.08 9.94
C MET A 38 8.99 -25.53 10.41
N HIS A 39 9.85 -25.73 11.42
CA HIS A 39 10.19 -27.04 11.97
C HIS A 39 9.55 -27.35 13.33
N MET A 40 8.82 -26.40 13.92
CA MET A 40 8.23 -26.54 15.25
C MET A 40 6.71 -26.72 15.16
N ASN A 41 6.14 -27.69 15.90
CA ASN A 41 4.68 -27.84 16.03
C ASN A 41 4.08 -26.82 17.02
N PHE A 42 4.62 -25.60 17.07
CA PHE A 42 4.20 -24.58 18.02
C PHE A 42 3.52 -23.45 17.27
N VAL A 43 2.41 -22.96 17.83
CA VAL A 43 1.68 -21.79 17.34
C VAL A 43 2.07 -20.63 18.25
N PRO A 44 2.99 -19.74 17.86
CA PRO A 44 3.23 -18.52 18.61
C PRO A 44 1.96 -17.67 18.58
N GLY A 45 1.67 -17.00 19.69
CA GLY A 45 0.53 -16.09 19.79
C GLY A 45 0.55 -15.06 18.67
N GLU A 46 -0.65 -14.83 18.12
CA GLU A 46 -1.01 -13.93 17.03
C GLU A 46 -0.08 -12.72 16.88
N VAL A 47 0.64 -12.68 15.76
CA VAL A 47 1.28 -11.48 15.27
C VAL A 47 0.18 -10.69 14.55
N ASN A 48 -0.71 -9.97 15.26
CA ASN A 48 -1.78 -9.16 14.65
C ASN A 48 -1.24 -7.86 14.01
N LEU A 49 -0.25 -7.97 13.12
CA LEU A 49 0.37 -6.81 12.46
C LEU A 49 -0.11 -6.63 11.01
N GLU A 50 -0.82 -7.61 10.44
CA GLU A 50 -1.31 -7.58 9.06
C GLU A 50 -2.47 -6.59 8.87
N GLU A 51 -3.42 -6.53 9.82
CA GLU A 51 -4.62 -5.68 9.77
C GLU A 51 -4.23 -4.19 9.62
N ASP A 52 -3.21 -3.75 10.36
CA ASP A 52 -2.72 -2.38 10.33
C ASP A 52 -2.16 -1.98 8.95
N ILE A 53 -1.46 -2.89 8.25
CA ILE A 53 -0.96 -2.59 6.90
C ILE A 53 -2.12 -2.50 5.91
N ALA A 54 -3.07 -3.43 5.95
CA ALA A 54 -4.18 -3.47 5.02
C ALA A 54 -4.96 -2.16 5.06
N ILE A 55 -5.25 -1.67 6.27
CA ILE A 55 -5.93 -0.39 6.51
C ILE A 55 -5.09 0.77 5.98
N VAL A 56 -3.80 0.84 6.32
CA VAL A 56 -2.92 1.96 5.91
C VAL A 56 -2.76 2.00 4.38
N VAL A 57 -2.59 0.86 3.72
CA VAL A 57 -2.48 0.74 2.27
C VAL A 57 -3.79 1.16 1.59
N ALA A 58 -4.93 0.67 2.08
CA ALA A 58 -6.24 1.04 1.55
C ALA A 58 -6.53 2.54 1.75
N ALA A 59 -6.28 3.08 2.94
CA ALA A 59 -6.49 4.49 3.26
C ALA A 59 -5.61 5.40 2.39
N PHE A 60 -4.34 5.02 2.17
CA PHE A 60 -3.47 5.74 1.25
C PHE A 60 -3.98 5.64 -0.20
N GLY A 61 -4.50 4.49 -0.60
CA GLY A 61 -5.16 4.31 -1.89
C GLY A 61 -6.36 5.25 -2.09
N VAL A 62 -7.23 5.37 -1.08
CA VAL A 62 -8.36 6.30 -1.06
C VAL A 62 -7.88 7.75 -1.17
N PHE A 63 -6.81 8.11 -0.46
CA PHE A 63 -6.20 9.44 -0.56
C PHE A 63 -5.72 9.75 -1.99
N LEU A 64 -5.06 8.80 -2.65
CA LEU A 64 -4.59 8.97 -4.03
C LEU A 64 -5.72 9.08 -5.04
N ASP A 65 -6.76 8.25 -4.91
CA ASP A 65 -7.96 8.31 -5.76
C ASP A 65 -8.68 9.66 -5.63
N ASN A 66 -8.78 10.18 -4.41
CA ASN A 66 -9.44 11.45 -4.14
C ASN A 66 -8.58 12.69 -4.44
N ARG A 67 -7.32 12.53 -4.84
CA ARG A 67 -6.43 13.66 -5.17
C ARG A 67 -7.03 14.58 -6.24
N ARG A 68 -7.75 14.03 -7.23
CA ARG A 68 -8.38 14.82 -8.30
C ARG A 68 -9.36 15.86 -7.75
N TRP A 69 -10.11 15.52 -6.70
CA TRP A 69 -11.02 16.45 -6.04
C TRP A 69 -10.27 17.56 -5.32
N LEU A 70 -9.15 17.24 -4.66
CA LEU A 70 -8.28 18.23 -4.02
C LEU A 70 -7.68 19.21 -5.03
N VAL A 71 -7.23 18.70 -6.18
CA VAL A 71 -6.69 19.52 -7.28
C VAL A 71 -7.76 20.45 -7.85
N ARG A 72 -8.96 19.94 -8.14
CA ARG A 72 -10.10 20.76 -8.58
C ARG A 72 -10.48 21.81 -7.54
N GLY A 73 -10.43 21.48 -6.25
CA GLY A 73 -10.67 22.45 -5.17
C GLY A 73 -9.66 23.60 -5.14
N ARG A 74 -8.43 23.38 -5.63
CA ARG A 74 -7.38 24.42 -5.70
C ARG A 74 -7.42 25.25 -6.99
N TYR A 75 -7.62 24.61 -8.13
CA TYR A 75 -7.50 25.24 -9.45
C TYR A 75 -8.86 25.59 -10.10
N GLY A 76 -9.97 25.13 -9.53
CA GLY A 76 -11.30 25.26 -10.14
C GLY A 76 -11.38 24.49 -11.47
N ASP A 77 -11.96 25.12 -12.48
CA ASP A 77 -12.07 24.56 -13.83
C ASP A 77 -10.77 24.66 -14.65
N ASN A 78 -9.79 25.46 -14.20
CA ASN A 78 -8.53 25.70 -14.89
C ASN A 78 -7.40 24.81 -14.35
N VAL A 79 -7.64 23.50 -14.29
CA VAL A 79 -6.62 22.53 -13.85
C VAL A 79 -5.55 22.41 -14.94
N PRO A 80 -4.25 22.60 -14.62
CA PRO A 80 -3.18 22.39 -15.58
C PRO A 80 -3.09 20.93 -16.07
N ASP A 81 -2.79 20.71 -17.35
CA ASP A 81 -2.70 19.36 -17.96
C ASP A 81 -1.74 18.42 -17.22
N HIS A 82 -0.63 18.98 -16.71
CA HIS A 82 0.36 18.23 -15.94
C HIS A 82 -0.20 17.74 -14.59
N GLU A 83 -1.05 18.53 -13.93
CA GLU A 83 -1.74 18.14 -12.69
C GLU A 83 -2.87 17.15 -12.96
N GLN A 84 -3.52 17.24 -14.12
CA GLN A 84 -4.54 16.28 -14.53
C GLN A 84 -3.92 14.91 -14.81
N THR A 85 -2.85 14.86 -15.61
CA THR A 85 -2.12 13.61 -15.92
C THR A 85 -1.58 12.97 -14.64
N PHE A 86 -1.02 13.77 -13.73
CA PHE A 86 -0.52 13.28 -12.46
C PHE A 86 -1.64 12.79 -11.54
N SER A 87 -2.79 13.46 -11.53
CA SER A 87 -3.99 13.01 -10.81
C SER A 87 -4.51 11.66 -11.33
N GLU A 88 -4.55 11.46 -12.65
CA GLU A 88 -4.96 10.18 -13.26
C GLU A 88 -3.98 9.05 -12.93
N LEU A 89 -2.68 9.34 -12.90
CA LEU A 89 -1.65 8.40 -12.45
C LEU A 89 -1.91 8.00 -10.99
N CYS A 90 -2.08 8.98 -10.10
CA CYS A 90 -2.40 8.73 -8.69
C CYS A 90 -3.66 7.90 -8.54
N GLN A 91 -4.70 8.20 -9.32
CA GLN A 91 -5.96 7.47 -9.29
C GLN A 91 -5.79 5.99 -9.62
N LYS A 92 -5.06 5.66 -10.70
CA LYS A 92 -4.81 4.27 -11.10
C LYS A 92 -4.09 3.48 -10.01
N PHE A 93 -3.06 4.06 -9.39
CA PHE A 93 -2.37 3.43 -8.27
C PHE A 93 -3.24 3.38 -7.02
N GLY A 94 -4.03 4.42 -6.76
CA GLY A 94 -4.94 4.50 -5.63
C GLY A 94 -5.95 3.37 -5.62
N VAL A 95 -6.64 3.16 -6.74
CA VAL A 95 -7.55 2.02 -6.93
C VAL A 95 -6.83 0.68 -6.74
N GLY A 96 -5.62 0.54 -7.29
CA GLY A 96 -4.81 -0.67 -7.11
C GLY A 96 -4.48 -0.97 -5.64
N LEU A 97 -4.13 0.04 -4.85
CA LEU A 97 -3.84 -0.11 -3.43
C LEU A 97 -5.11 -0.41 -2.60
N ILE A 98 -6.24 0.22 -2.93
CA ILE A 98 -7.54 -0.10 -2.30
C ILE A 98 -7.89 -1.58 -2.51
N LEU A 99 -7.80 -2.04 -3.76
CA LEU A 99 -8.09 -3.44 -4.08
C LEU A 99 -7.12 -4.40 -3.39
N MET A 100 -5.84 -4.04 -3.28
CA MET A 100 -4.84 -4.83 -2.55
C MET A 100 -5.18 -4.91 -1.06
N GLY A 101 -5.53 -3.79 -0.42
CA GLY A 101 -5.92 -3.77 1.00
C GLY A 101 -7.17 -4.61 1.27
N ILE A 102 -8.20 -4.49 0.41
CA ILE A 102 -9.40 -5.35 0.49
C ILE A 102 -9.03 -6.82 0.34
N PHE A 103 -8.12 -7.15 -0.58
CA PHE A 103 -7.73 -8.53 -0.82
C PHE A 103 -6.97 -9.13 0.37
N ILE A 104 -6.08 -8.36 1.02
CA ILE A 104 -5.42 -8.76 2.26
C ILE A 104 -6.47 -9.09 3.33
N GLU A 105 -7.43 -8.20 3.54
CA GLU A 105 -8.49 -8.38 4.54
C GLU A 105 -9.38 -9.61 4.28
N VAL A 106 -9.73 -9.85 3.01
CA VAL A 106 -10.54 -11.02 2.63
C VAL A 106 -9.78 -12.32 2.91
N VAL A 107 -8.47 -12.34 2.69
CA VAL A 107 -7.62 -13.49 2.98
C VAL A 107 -7.53 -13.71 4.49
N ASP A 108 -7.33 -12.64 5.26
CA ASP A 108 -7.31 -12.68 6.74
C ASP A 108 -8.58 -13.27 7.32
N LEU A 109 -9.74 -12.70 6.94
CA LEU A 109 -11.05 -13.19 7.36
C LEU A 109 -11.29 -14.65 6.94
N GLY A 110 -10.73 -15.07 5.80
CA GLY A 110 -10.77 -16.46 5.35
C GLY A 110 -10.03 -17.40 6.30
N PHE A 111 -8.82 -17.05 6.72
CA PHE A 111 -8.05 -17.83 7.68
C PHE A 111 -8.66 -17.81 9.09
N LEU A 112 -9.15 -16.66 9.54
CA LEU A 112 -9.91 -16.54 10.78
C LEU A 112 -11.15 -17.44 10.78
N ALA A 113 -11.86 -17.53 9.65
CA ALA A 113 -13.00 -18.43 9.53
C ALA A 113 -12.58 -19.90 9.64
N LEU A 114 -11.48 -20.30 8.99
CA LEU A 114 -10.94 -21.67 9.09
C LEU A 114 -10.58 -22.03 10.54
N ASP A 115 -9.96 -21.12 11.27
CA ASP A 115 -9.61 -21.31 12.68
C ASP A 115 -10.87 -21.51 13.54
N ASN A 116 -11.90 -20.67 13.33
CA ASN A 116 -13.19 -20.78 14.01
C ASN A 116 -13.96 -22.07 13.68
N PHE A 117 -13.77 -22.65 12.49
CA PHE A 117 -14.31 -23.97 12.15
C PHE A 117 -13.54 -25.14 12.78
N GLY A 118 -12.50 -24.87 13.57
CA GLY A 118 -11.71 -25.87 14.29
C GLY A 118 -10.55 -26.44 13.48
N PHE A 119 -10.18 -25.82 12.36
CA PHE A 119 -9.00 -26.19 11.59
C PHE A 119 -7.74 -25.54 12.17
N THR A 120 -7.35 -25.94 13.38
CA THR A 120 -6.21 -25.37 14.13
C THR A 120 -4.87 -26.07 13.80
N LEU A 121 -4.69 -26.50 12.56
CA LEU A 121 -3.47 -27.19 12.15
C LEU A 121 -2.32 -26.19 11.97
N PRO A 122 -1.09 -26.49 12.47
CA PRO A 122 0.07 -25.61 12.27
C PRO A 122 0.30 -25.24 10.80
N MET A 123 0.06 -26.18 9.88
CA MET A 123 0.18 -25.96 8.43
C MET A 123 -0.69 -24.81 7.91
N ILE A 124 -1.88 -24.61 8.48
CA ILE A 124 -2.79 -23.56 8.07
C ILE A 124 -2.23 -22.19 8.46
N ARG A 125 -1.67 -22.07 9.67
CA ARG A 125 -1.00 -20.85 10.13
C ARG A 125 0.24 -20.51 9.30
N TYR A 126 1.05 -21.49 8.91
CA TYR A 126 2.17 -21.22 7.98
C TYR A 126 1.67 -20.77 6.60
N SER A 127 0.57 -21.35 6.11
CA SER A 127 -0.01 -20.92 4.84
C SER A 127 -0.56 -19.51 4.92
N GLU A 128 -1.21 -19.14 6.03
CA GLU A 128 -1.70 -17.79 6.31
C GLU A 128 -0.55 -16.78 6.23
N VAL A 129 0.49 -16.96 7.05
CA VAL A 129 1.66 -16.07 7.05
C VAL A 129 2.35 -16.04 5.68
N GLY A 130 2.44 -17.17 4.99
CA GLY A 130 3.02 -17.25 3.64
C GLY A 130 2.22 -16.48 2.60
N PHE A 131 0.88 -16.60 2.60
CA PHE A 131 0.02 -15.83 1.71
C PHE A 131 0.10 -14.33 2.04
N MET A 132 0.00 -13.96 3.32
CA MET A 132 0.09 -12.57 3.76
C MET A 132 1.42 -11.93 3.38
N PHE A 133 2.54 -12.66 3.51
CA PHE A 133 3.84 -12.20 3.05
C PHE A 133 3.86 -11.90 1.54
N LEU A 134 3.28 -12.77 0.71
CA LEU A 134 3.20 -12.55 -0.74
C LEU A 134 2.33 -11.32 -1.08
N LEU A 135 1.22 -11.12 -0.38
CA LEU A 135 0.37 -9.95 -0.58
C LEU A 135 1.08 -8.66 -0.17
N ASN A 136 1.81 -8.70 0.95
CA ASN A 136 2.62 -7.59 1.42
C ASN A 136 3.71 -7.21 0.39
N LEU A 137 4.41 -8.20 -0.19
CA LEU A 137 5.33 -7.96 -1.31
C LEU A 137 4.64 -7.34 -2.52
N GLY A 138 3.42 -7.77 -2.84
CA GLY A 138 2.58 -7.18 -3.89
C GLY A 138 2.26 -5.70 -3.61
N ALA A 139 1.86 -5.37 -2.39
CA ALA A 139 1.59 -4.00 -1.96
C ALA A 139 2.84 -3.12 -2.06
N ILE A 140 3.98 -3.61 -1.55
CA ILE A 140 5.29 -2.93 -1.67
C ILE A 140 5.64 -2.68 -3.14
N PHE A 141 5.45 -3.67 -4.02
CA PHE A 141 5.73 -3.52 -5.44
C PHE A 141 4.89 -2.41 -6.09
N ILE A 142 3.59 -2.36 -5.79
CA ILE A 142 2.70 -1.30 -6.29
C ILE A 142 3.18 0.08 -5.78
N LEU A 143 3.52 0.19 -4.50
CA LEU A 143 4.01 1.43 -3.90
C LEU A 143 5.34 1.88 -4.50
N VAL A 144 6.30 0.98 -4.69
CA VAL A 144 7.58 1.29 -5.36
C VAL A 144 7.34 1.76 -6.79
N ARG A 145 6.43 1.11 -7.52
CA ARG A 145 6.04 1.52 -8.87
C ARG A 145 5.38 2.89 -8.88
N LEU A 146 4.55 3.22 -7.89
CA LEU A 146 4.00 4.56 -7.71
C LEU A 146 5.12 5.58 -7.49
N LEU A 147 6.01 5.34 -6.51
CA LEU A 147 7.09 6.28 -6.17
C LEU A 147 8.02 6.56 -7.35
N THR A 148 8.42 5.51 -8.07
CA THR A 148 9.25 5.63 -9.29
C THR A 148 8.53 6.41 -10.38
N SER A 149 7.22 6.18 -10.57
CA SER A 149 6.40 6.91 -11.55
C SER A 149 6.24 8.40 -11.18
N VAL A 150 6.06 8.70 -9.88
CA VAL A 150 6.00 10.08 -9.36
C VAL A 150 7.33 10.79 -9.59
N LEU A 151 8.46 10.13 -9.27
CA LEU A 151 9.79 10.68 -9.49
C LEU A 151 10.10 10.92 -10.97
N SER A 152 9.69 10.02 -11.86
CA SER A 152 9.88 10.20 -13.31
C SER A 152 9.02 11.32 -13.87
N ALA A 153 7.75 11.43 -13.43
CA ALA A 153 6.86 12.51 -13.84
C ALA A 153 7.43 13.88 -13.46
N ARG A 154 8.11 13.97 -12.32
CA ARG A 154 8.78 15.20 -11.89
C ARG A 154 10.01 15.53 -12.74
N LYS A 155 10.88 14.55 -13.00
CA LYS A 155 12.06 14.76 -13.87
C LYS A 155 11.69 15.25 -15.27
N GLY A 156 10.52 14.86 -15.78
CA GLY A 156 9.99 15.34 -17.06
C GLY A 156 9.45 16.78 -17.03
N GLN A 157 9.12 17.32 -15.85
CA GLN A 157 8.67 18.71 -15.67
C GLN A 157 9.83 19.67 -15.38
N ASP A 158 11.01 19.15 -15.02
CA ASP A 158 12.24 19.93 -14.74
C ASP A 158 13.07 20.24 -16.02
N LEU A 159 12.58 19.93 -17.24
CA LEU A 159 13.20 20.43 -18.48
C LEU A 159 12.70 21.87 -18.76
N PRO A 160 13.61 22.85 -18.88
CA PRO A 160 13.24 24.26 -18.96
C PRO A 160 12.37 24.55 -20.18
N PRO A 161 11.56 25.63 -20.17
CA PRO A 161 11.14 26.23 -21.41
C PRO A 161 12.40 26.67 -22.14
N HIS A 162 12.79 25.91 -23.17
CA HIS A 162 13.60 26.48 -24.23
C HIS A 162 12.74 27.52 -24.94
N THR A 163 12.81 28.77 -24.48
CA THR A 163 12.93 30.01 -25.27
C THR A 163 12.73 31.23 -24.37
#